data_AF-A0A8I2K3E3-F1
#
_entry.id   AF-A0A8I2K3E3-F1
#
_cell.length_a   1.000
_cell.length_b   1.000
_cell.length_c   1.000
_cell.angle_alpha   90.00
_cell.angle_beta   90.00
_cell.angle_gamma   90.00
#
_symmetry.space_group_name_H-M   'P 1'
#
loop_
_entity.id
_entity.type
_entity.pdbx_description
1 polymer ?
#
loop_
_entity_poly.entity_id
_entity_poly.type
_entity_poly.pdbx_seq_one_letter_code
_entity_poly.pdbx_strand_id
1 'polypeptide(L)'
;MWILLEITVFYPLTAALSSLTMAPRIIVSIVLIFPLGFFMGMPFPKGTKRIGNLIDWGFAVNGAASVLGSTAIYLVSFSYGFDISLLIGAVCYLTAFLLLNLKKSWF
;
A
#
# COMPACT_ATOMS: atom_id res chain seq x y z
N MET A 1 16.04 -14.11 0.21
CA MET A 1 14.61 -14.27 -0.09
C MET A 1 14.21 -13.42 -1.30
N TRP A 2 14.40 -12.09 -1.26
CA TRP A 2 14.26 -11.18 -2.41
C TRP A 2 14.94 -11.65 -3.71
N ILE A 3 16.21 -12.04 -3.65
CA ILE A 3 16.98 -12.50 -4.83
C ILE A 3 16.34 -13.73 -5.50
N LEU A 4 15.76 -14.64 -4.69
CA LEU A 4 15.06 -15.81 -5.23
C LEU A 4 13.73 -15.41 -5.87
N LEU A 5 13.00 -14.47 -5.29
CA LEU A 5 11.79 -13.88 -5.89
C LEU A 5 12.11 -13.13 -7.19
N GLU A 6 13.23 -12.41 -7.23
CA GLU A 6 13.71 -11.76 -8.44
C GLU A 6 13.93 -12.77 -9.56
N ILE A 7 14.69 -13.83 -9.29
CA ILE A 7 15.05 -14.84 -10.29
C ILE A 7 13.83 -15.67 -10.70
N THR A 8 12.96 -16.03 -9.77
CA THR A 8 11.86 -16.99 -10.03
C THR A 8 10.58 -16.34 -10.53
N VAL A 9 10.31 -15.09 -10.18
CA VAL A 9 9.03 -14.41 -10.52
C VAL A 9 9.28 -13.19 -11.39
N PHE A 10 10.15 -12.28 -10.97
CA PHE A 10 10.33 -11.00 -11.68
C PHE A 10 11.06 -11.16 -13.01
N TYR A 11 12.11 -11.97 -13.06
CA TYR A 11 12.88 -12.23 -14.28
C TYR A 11 12.05 -12.88 -15.40
N PRO A 12 11.30 -13.98 -15.19
CA PRO A 12 10.47 -14.55 -16.25
C PRO A 12 9.31 -13.65 -16.65
N LEU A 13 8.72 -12.91 -15.69
CA LEU A 13 7.65 -11.96 -15.97
C LEU A 13 8.16 -10.80 -16.84
N THR A 14 9.29 -10.18 -16.48
CA THR A 14 9.89 -9.11 -17.28
C THR A 14 10.37 -9.61 -18.63
N ALA A 15 10.95 -10.81 -18.73
CA ALA A 15 11.32 -11.43 -20.00
C ALA A 15 10.08 -11.67 -20.89
N ALA A 16 9.00 -12.21 -20.35
CA ALA A 16 7.76 -12.46 -21.09
C ALA A 16 7.09 -11.17 -21.57
N LEU A 17 7.20 -10.07 -20.82
CA LEU A 17 6.66 -8.76 -21.19
C LEU A 17 7.64 -7.91 -22.02
N SER A 18 8.92 -8.28 -22.11
CA SER A 18 9.96 -7.53 -22.80
C SER A 18 9.81 -7.50 -24.32
N SER A 19 9.05 -8.42 -24.90
CA SER A 19 8.73 -8.45 -26.34
C SER A 19 7.53 -7.57 -26.72
N LEU A 20 6.76 -7.09 -25.73
CA LEU A 20 5.59 -6.25 -25.94
C LEU A 20 5.99 -4.79 -26.21
N THR A 21 5.20 -4.11 -27.05
CA THR A 21 5.30 -2.65 -27.27
C THR A 21 4.85 -1.85 -26.04
N MET A 22 5.07 -0.54 -26.03
CA MET A 22 4.83 0.31 -24.84
C MET A 22 3.40 0.23 -24.30
N ALA A 23 2.40 0.30 -25.18
CA ALA A 23 0.99 0.33 -24.79
C ALA A 23 0.53 -0.91 -23.99
N PRO A 24 0.76 -2.16 -24.46
CA PRO A 24 0.39 -3.35 -23.70
C PRO A 24 1.10 -3.47 -22.34
N ARG A 25 2.36 -3.00 -22.21
CA ARG A 25 3.05 -2.98 -20.92
C ARG A 25 2.35 -2.07 -19.91
N ILE A 26 1.91 -0.88 -20.35
CA ILE A 26 1.17 0.05 -19.49
C ILE A 26 -0.14 -0.60 -19.02
N ILE A 27 -0.88 -1.25 -19.93
CA ILE A 27 -2.14 -1.93 -19.58
C ILE A 27 -1.90 -3.03 -18.54
N VAL A 28 -0.88 -3.88 -18.74
CA VAL A 28 -0.59 -4.96 -17.77
C VAL A 28 -0.20 -4.39 -16.40
N SER A 29 0.63 -3.35 -16.36
CA SER A 29 0.98 -2.68 -15.09
C SER A 29 -0.25 -2.09 -14.40
N ILE A 30 -1.16 -1.44 -15.14
CA ILE A 30 -2.42 -0.93 -14.60
C ILE A 30 -3.24 -2.09 -14.02
N VAL A 31 -3.43 -3.18 -14.76
CA VAL A 31 -4.24 -4.32 -14.32
C VAL A 31 -3.66 -4.98 -13.07
N LEU A 32 -2.33 -5.09 -12.96
CA LEU A 32 -1.66 -5.68 -11.79
C LEU A 32 -1.76 -4.79 -10.55
N ILE A 33 -1.60 -3.47 -10.72
CA ILE A 33 -1.56 -2.51 -9.59
C ILE A 33 -2.98 -2.10 -9.16
N PHE A 34 -3.91 -1.99 -10.10
CA PHE A 34 -5.27 -1.50 -9.88
C PHE A 34 -6.01 -2.14 -8.70
N PRO A 35 -6.13 -3.49 -8.61
CA PRO A 35 -6.91 -4.09 -7.53
C PRO A 35 -6.29 -3.76 -6.17
N LEU A 36 -4.97 -3.93 -6.02
CA LEU A 36 -4.27 -3.61 -4.79
C LEU A 36 -4.43 -2.13 -4.41
N GLY A 37 -4.17 -1.22 -5.35
CA GLY A 37 -4.33 0.23 -5.11
C GLY A 37 -5.76 0.62 -4.73
N PHE A 38 -6.76 0.03 -5.38
CA PHE A 38 -8.17 0.28 -5.09
C PHE A 38 -8.56 -0.21 -3.69
N PHE A 39 -8.18 -1.44 -3.33
CA PHE A 39 -8.48 -1.99 -2.00
C PHE A 39 -7.73 -1.25 -0.88
N MET A 40 -6.48 -0.86 -1.15
CA MET A 40 -5.65 -0.10 -0.21
C MET A 40 -6.21 1.29 0.11
N GLY A 41 -6.98 1.91 -0.79
CA GLY A 41 -7.61 3.22 -0.57
C GLY A 41 -8.89 3.19 0.29
N MET A 42 -9.52 2.04 0.47
CA MET A 42 -10.82 1.92 1.16
C MET A 42 -10.83 2.12 2.69
N PRO A 43 -9.76 1.87 3.46
CA PRO A 43 -9.79 2.07 4.92
C PRO A 43 -10.09 3.51 5.33
N PHE A 44 -9.58 4.51 4.60
CA PHE A 44 -9.78 5.92 4.93
C PHE A 44 -11.25 6.36 4.78
N PRO A 45 -11.94 6.15 3.63
CA PRO A 45 -13.37 6.43 3.51
C PRO A 45 -14.26 5.65 4.49
N LYS A 46 -13.86 4.43 4.88
CA LYS A 46 -14.57 3.65 5.91
C LYS A 46 -14.36 4.23 7.30
N GLY A 47 -13.16 4.71 7.59
CA GLY A 47 -12.81 5.39 8.83
C GLY A 47 -13.57 6.69 8.99
N THR A 48 -13.58 7.58 7.98
CA THR A 48 -14.23 8.89 8.03
C THR A 48 -15.73 8.80 8.34
N LYS A 49 -16.42 7.77 7.82
CA LYS A 49 -17.83 7.50 8.15
C LYS A 49 -18.09 7.23 9.65
N ARG A 50 -17.07 6.83 10.42
CA ARG A 50 -17.19 6.54 11.85
C ARG A 50 -16.81 7.71 12.76
N ILE A 51 -16.01 8.66 12.27
CA ILE A 51 -15.48 9.76 13.08
C ILE A 51 -16.46 10.95 13.17
N GLY A 52 -17.49 10.98 12.31
CA GLY A 52 -18.57 11.98 12.37
C GLY A 52 -18.05 13.41 12.27
N ASN A 53 -18.34 14.24 13.28
CA ASN A 53 -17.97 15.66 13.32
C ASN A 53 -16.46 15.93 13.35
N LEU A 54 -15.62 14.92 13.58
CA LEU A 54 -14.16 15.05 13.62
C LEU A 54 -13.51 14.77 12.24
N ILE A 55 -14.28 14.88 11.15
CA ILE A 55 -13.78 14.57 9.80
C ILE A 55 -12.58 15.43 9.39
N ASP A 56 -12.57 16.71 9.76
CA ASP A 56 -11.46 17.64 9.48
C ASP A 56 -10.15 17.16 10.13
N TRP A 57 -10.25 16.66 11.37
CA TRP A 57 -9.13 16.03 12.07
C TRP A 57 -8.67 14.74 11.38
N GLY A 58 -9.59 13.94 10.86
CA GLY A 58 -9.27 12.76 10.07
C GLY A 58 -8.45 13.10 8.81
N PHE A 59 -8.80 14.17 8.11
CA PHE A 59 -8.02 14.66 6.97
C PHE A 59 -6.66 15.21 7.38
N ALA A 60 -6.57 15.97 8.48
CA ALA A 60 -5.31 16.50 9.00
C ALA A 60 -4.31 15.39 9.33
N VAL A 61 -4.76 14.34 10.04
CA VAL A 61 -3.92 13.18 10.39
C VAL A 61 -3.50 12.41 9.13
N ASN A 62 -4.41 12.21 8.18
CA ASN A 62 -4.08 11.55 6.92
C ASN A 62 -3.02 12.31 6.10
N GLY A 63 -3.11 13.64 6.06
CA GLY A 63 -2.11 14.50 5.42
C GLY A 63 -0.73 14.34 6.07
N ALA A 64 -0.65 14.47 7.40
CA ALA A 64 0.61 14.30 8.14
C ALA A 64 1.20 12.90 7.97
N ALA A 65 0.36 11.85 8.09
CA ALA A 65 0.77 10.46 7.93
C ALA A 65 1.29 10.15 6.52
N SER A 66 0.74 10.78 5.47
CA SER A 66 1.19 10.58 4.09
C SER A 66 2.61 11.11 3.87
N VAL A 67 2.93 12.27 4.43
CA VAL A 67 4.26 12.88 4.33
C VAL A 67 5.29 12.08 5.14
N LEU A 68 4.97 11.78 6.40
CA LEU A 68 5.87 11.03 7.28
C LEU A 68 6.05 9.59 6.82
N GLY A 69 4.96 8.92 6.46
CA GLY A 69 4.95 7.52 6.04
C GLY A 69 5.71 7.30 4.74
N SER A 70 5.51 8.17 3.73
CA SER A 70 6.27 8.07 2.48
C SER A 70 7.77 8.26 2.72
N THR A 71 8.17 9.28 3.48
CA THR A 71 9.59 9.52 3.78
C THR A 71 10.20 8.38 4.60
N ALA A 72 9.51 7.91 5.63
CA ALA A 72 9.97 6.83 6.49
C ALA A 72 10.14 5.51 5.72
N ILE A 73 9.18 5.15 4.86
CA ILE A 73 9.27 3.89 4.11
C ILE A 73 10.39 3.92 3.07
N TYR A 74 10.71 5.08 2.49
CA TYR A 74 11.89 5.22 1.63
C TYR A 74 13.18 4.95 2.41
N LEU A 75 13.33 5.54 3.60
CA LEU A 75 14.50 5.31 4.45
C LEU A 75 14.65 3.83 4.83
N VAL A 76 13.53 3.17 5.18
CA VAL A 76 13.53 1.73 5.48
C VAL A 76 13.91 0.92 4.24
N SER A 77 13.37 1.25 3.07
CA SER A 77 13.65 0.52 1.83
C SER A 77 15.12 0.60 1.44
N PHE A 78 15.75 1.77 1.62
CA PHE A 78 17.18 1.93 1.36
C PHE A 78 18.07 1.23 2.38
N SER A 79 17.65 1.16 3.64
CA SER A 79 18.48 0.60 4.72
C SER A 79 18.33 -0.91 4.88
N TYR A 80 17.12 -1.43 4.66
CA TYR A 80 16.71 -2.79 5.00
C TYR A 80 16.09 -3.55 3.82
N GLY A 81 15.88 -2.89 2.69
CA GLY A 81 15.29 -3.48 1.48
C GLY A 81 13.76 -3.41 1.42
N PHE A 82 13.22 -3.70 0.24
CA PHE A 82 11.77 -3.61 -0.04
C PHE A 82 10.92 -4.65 0.70
N ASP A 83 11.47 -5.84 1.00
CA ASP A 83 10.77 -6.89 1.74
C ASP A 83 10.28 -6.38 3.11
N ILE A 84 11.17 -5.74 3.86
CA ILE A 84 10.87 -5.22 5.20
C ILE A 84 9.88 -4.05 5.11
N SER A 85 10.04 -3.17 4.12
CA SER A 85 9.08 -2.10 3.84
C SER A 85 7.67 -2.62 3.56
N LEU A 86 7.56 -3.65 2.73
CA LEU A 86 6.27 -4.30 2.44
C LEU A 86 5.67 -4.95 3.69
N LEU A 87 6.49 -5.59 4.52
CA LEU A 87 6.03 -6.22 5.76
C LEU A 87 5.52 -5.19 6.77
N ILE A 88 6.20 -4.06 6.91
CA ILE A 88 5.72 -2.94 7.75
C ILE A 88 4.39 -2.42 7.23
N GLY A 89 4.26 -2.22 5.91
CA GLY A 89 2.99 -1.83 5.29
C GLY A 89 1.88 -2.84 5.58
N ALA A 90 2.16 -4.14 5.44
CA ALA A 90 1.20 -5.20 5.73
C ALA A 90 0.74 -5.19 7.20
N VAL A 91 1.68 -5.01 8.15
CA VAL A 91 1.36 -4.88 9.58
C VAL A 91 0.48 -3.64 9.82
N CYS A 92 0.77 -2.49 9.21
CA CYS A 92 -0.06 -1.29 9.31
C CYS A 92 -1.49 -1.49 8.77
N TYR A 93 -1.64 -2.22 7.65
CA TYR A 93 -2.97 -2.54 7.13
C TYR A 93 -3.72 -3.54 8.03
N LEU A 94 -3.01 -4.50 8.62
CA LEU A 94 -3.59 -5.47 9.55
C LEU A 94 -4.05 -4.77 10.84
N THR A 95 -3.26 -3.86 11.39
CA THR A 95 -3.66 -3.07 12.57
C THR A 95 -4.86 -2.18 12.26
N ALA A 96 -4.90 -1.52 11.09
CA ALA A 96 -6.06 -0.75 10.65
C ALA A 96 -7.32 -1.63 10.54
N PHE A 97 -7.20 -2.84 9.97
CA PHE A 97 -8.31 -3.80 9.89
C PHE A 97 -8.82 -4.21 11.27
N LEU A 98 -7.91 -4.52 12.21
CA LEU A 98 -8.28 -4.84 13.59
C LEU A 98 -8.98 -3.66 14.28
N LEU A 99 -8.43 -2.46 14.19
CA LEU A 99 -9.03 -1.24 14.78
C LEU A 99 -10.43 -0.96 14.21
N LEU A 100 -10.64 -1.17 12.90
CA LEU A 100 -11.95 -1.04 12.29
C LEU A 100 -12.92 -2.18 12.72
N ASN A 101 -12.45 -3.34 13.13
CA ASN A 101 -13.34 -4.40 13.63
C ASN A 101 -13.64 -4.30 15.11
N LEU A 102 -12.83 -3.58 15.89
CA LEU A 102 -13.16 -3.26 17.27
C LEU A 102 -14.41 -2.36 17.30
N LYS A 103 -15.54 -2.90 17.80
CA LYS A 103 -16.75 -2.15 18.17
C LYS A 103 -16.48 -1.28 19.41
N LYS A 104 -15.51 -0.38 19.33
CA LYS A 104 -15.35 0.66 20.35
C LYS A 104 -15.97 1.92 19.79
N SER A 105 -17.15 2.29 20.30
CA SER A 105 -17.65 3.63 20.08
C SER A 105 -16.65 4.57 20.74
N TRP A 106 -16.02 5.42 19.93
CA TRP A 106 -15.13 6.47 20.45
C TRP A 106 -15.95 7.67 20.97
N PHE A 107 -17.20 7.42 21.36
CA PHE A 107 -18.14 8.26 22.10
C PHE A 107 -19.17 7.37 22.80
#